data_AF-A0A2H4I709-F1
#
_entry.id   AF-A0A2H4I709-F1
#
_cell.length_a   1.000
_cell.length_b   1.000
_cell.length_c   1.000
_cell.angle_alpha   90.00
_cell.angle_beta   90.00
_cell.angle_gamma   90.00
#
_symmetry.space_group_name_H-M   'P 1'
#
loop_
_entity.id
_entity.type
_entity.pdbx_description
1 polymer ?
#
loop_
_entity_poly.entity_id
_entity_poly.type
_entity_poly.pdbx_seq_one_letter_code
_entity_poly.pdbx_strand_id
1 'polypeptide(L)'
;MNFLIVNKDEISMKLFLEDIFYISSDTTKPHMLKAITESGVFEFYGTLKDLEDKFKLNFFRCHRKFLVNIDKIQGLNLSERLIVFTNDGVGTISFSRYKQKELNKLWRRG
;
A
#
# COMPACT_ATOMS: atom_id res chain seq x y z
N MET A 1 11.63 7.36 8.49
CA MET A 1 12.17 6.01 8.23
C MET A 1 11.67 5.62 6.85
N ASN A 2 12.58 5.38 5.89
CA ASN A 2 12.23 5.30 4.46
C ASN A 2 12.25 3.86 3.93
N PHE A 3 12.39 2.88 4.81
CA PHE A 3 12.40 1.47 4.45
C PHE A 3 11.79 0.61 5.57
N LEU A 4 11.37 -0.59 5.19
CA LEU A 4 11.03 -1.72 6.05
C LEU A 4 12.17 -2.73 6.02
N ILE A 5 12.35 -3.48 7.11
CA ILE A 5 13.17 -4.69 7.09
C ILE A 5 12.22 -5.85 6.85
N VAL A 6 12.47 -6.59 5.77
CA VAL A 6 11.71 -7.79 5.42
C VAL A 6 12.67 -8.97 5.33
N ASN A 7 12.20 -10.15 5.72
CA ASN A 7 12.95 -11.39 5.61
C ASN A 7 12.45 -12.15 4.39
N LYS A 8 13.37 -12.49 3.49
CA LYS A 8 13.10 -13.38 2.37
C LYS A 8 14.08 -14.53 2.49
N ASP A 9 13.55 -15.74 2.70
CA ASP A 9 14.33 -16.92 3.06
C ASP A 9 15.18 -16.64 4.33
N GLU A 10 16.50 -16.83 4.26
CA GLU A 10 17.43 -16.57 5.38
C GLU A 10 18.07 -15.17 5.33
N ILE A 11 17.64 -14.31 4.40
CA ILE A 11 18.25 -13.00 4.18
C ILE A 11 17.30 -11.89 4.63
N SER A 12 17.79 -11.05 5.55
CA SER A 12 17.15 -9.77 5.87
C SER A 12 17.55 -8.71 4.85
N MET A 13 16.57 -8.04 4.26
CA MET A 13 16.81 -6.98 3.28
C MET A 13 15.99 -5.73 3.61
N LYS A 14 16.48 -4.60 3.12
CA LYS A 14 15.74 -3.33 3.16
C LYS A 14 14.79 -3.28 1.97
N LEU A 15 13.52 -3.06 2.26
CA LEU A 15 12.50 -2.72 1.28
C LEU A 15 12.20 -1.23 1.37
N PHE A 16 12.57 -0.45 0.37
CA PHE A 16 12.33 0.99 0.39
C PHE A 16 10.85 1.29 0.16
N LEU A 17 10.35 2.31 0.87
CA LEU A 17 8.94 2.70 0.80
C LEU A 17 8.52 3.17 -0.59
N GLU A 18 9.46 3.77 -1.33
CA GLU A 18 9.27 4.24 -2.70
C GLU A 18 9.10 3.09 -3.71
N ASP A 19 9.48 1.85 -3.37
CA ASP A 19 9.29 0.68 -4.24
C ASP A 19 7.91 0.02 -4.04
N ILE A 20 7.18 0.42 -3.00
CA ILE A 20 5.92 -0.19 -2.60
C ILE A 20 4.75 0.58 -3.24
N PHE A 21 3.90 -0.14 -3.97
CA PHE A 21 2.63 0.37 -4.49
C PHE A 21 1.55 0.42 -3.39
N TYR A 22 1.39 -0.70 -2.69
CA TYR A 22 0.48 -0.78 -1.55
C TYR A 22 0.86 -1.93 -0.62
N ILE A 23 0.35 -1.84 0.61
CA ILE A 23 0.46 -2.87 1.63
C ILE A 23 -0.94 -3.40 1.93
N SER A 24 -1.06 -4.72 2.02
CA SER A 24 -2.30 -5.41 2.32
C SER A 24 -2.17 -6.36 3.50
N SER A 25 -3.26 -6.58 4.22
CA SER A 25 -3.33 -7.65 5.23
C SER A 25 -3.62 -8.99 4.56
N ASP A 26 -2.89 -10.03 4.94
CA ASP A 26 -3.22 -11.41 4.55
C ASP A 26 -4.55 -11.82 5.20
N THR A 27 -5.39 -12.54 4.45
CA THR A 27 -6.71 -12.99 4.92
C THR A 27 -6.69 -14.35 5.61
N THR A 28 -5.62 -15.13 5.44
CA THR A 28 -5.46 -16.48 5.99
C THR A 28 -4.43 -16.52 7.12
N LYS A 29 -3.40 -15.64 7.10
CA LYS A 29 -2.36 -15.56 8.13
C LYS A 29 -2.56 -14.33 9.03
N PRO A 30 -2.94 -14.49 10.31
CA PRO A 30 -3.07 -13.38 11.25
C PRO A 30 -1.78 -12.56 11.37
N HIS A 31 -1.92 -11.24 11.44
CA HIS A 31 -0.81 -10.28 11.55
C HIS A 31 0.24 -10.34 10.42
N MET A 32 -0.03 -11.07 9.34
CA MET A 32 0.83 -11.07 8.16
C MET A 32 0.40 -9.96 7.21
N LEU A 33 1.36 -9.16 6.77
CA LEU A 33 1.19 -8.11 5.78
C LEU A 33 1.95 -8.47 4.51
N LYS A 34 1.46 -7.98 3.38
CA LYS A 34 2.06 -8.11 2.04
C LYS A 34 2.33 -6.73 1.47
N ALA A 35 3.60 -6.41 1.25
CA ALA A 35 3.98 -5.26 0.43
C ALA A 35 4.07 -5.68 -1.03
N ILE A 36 3.32 -4.99 -1.88
CA ILE A 36 3.31 -5.20 -3.33
C ILE A 36 4.24 -4.19 -3.97
N THR A 37 5.21 -4.71 -4.72
CA THR A 37 6.27 -3.95 -5.38
C THR A 37 6.36 -4.41 -6.84
N GLU A 38 7.16 -3.72 -7.64
CA GLU A 38 7.48 -4.18 -9.00
C GLU A 38 8.31 -5.47 -9.00
N SER A 39 9.18 -5.63 -8.01
CA SER A 39 10.02 -6.82 -7.83
C SER A 39 9.29 -8.03 -7.24
N GLY A 40 7.99 -7.90 -6.93
CA GLY A 40 7.15 -8.95 -6.38
C GLY A 40 6.55 -8.61 -5.00
N VAL A 41 6.18 -9.66 -4.27
CA VAL A 41 5.47 -9.58 -3.00
C VAL A 41 6.38 -9.93 -1.83
N PHE A 42 6.40 -9.08 -0.81
CA PHE A 42 7.15 -9.29 0.42
C PHE A 42 6.20 -9.48 1.60
N GLU A 43 6.34 -10.61 2.30
CA GLU A 43 5.57 -10.96 3.50
C GLU A 43 6.32 -10.52 4.77
N PHE A 44 5.64 -9.87 5.70
CA PHE A 44 6.22 -9.50 7.00
C PHE A 44 5.14 -9.34 8.07
N TYR A 45 5.53 -9.51 9.34
CA TYR A 45 4.62 -9.38 10.46
C TYR A 45 4.37 -7.92 10.84
N GLY A 46 3.12 -7.60 11.15
CA GLY A 46 2.73 -6.29 11.67
C GLY A 46 1.23 -6.03 11.53
N THR A 47 0.83 -4.77 11.77
CA THR A 47 -0.53 -4.33 11.49
C THR A 47 -0.53 -3.12 10.58
N LEU A 48 -1.53 -3.03 9.71
CA LEU A 48 -1.70 -1.86 8.86
C LEU A 48 -1.93 -0.58 9.68
N LYS A 49 -2.42 -0.68 10.93
CA LYS A 49 -2.59 0.46 11.84
C LYS A 49 -1.23 1.04 12.23
N ASP A 50 -0.29 0.18 12.62
CA ASP A 50 1.06 0.60 13.00
C ASP A 50 1.81 1.23 11.81
N LEU A 51 1.60 0.69 10.60
CA LEU A 51 2.20 1.22 9.38
C LEU A 51 1.56 2.54 8.95
N GLU A 52 0.24 2.65 9.05
CA GLU A 52 -0.48 3.91 8.83
C GLU A 52 0.12 4.99 9.73
N ASP A 53 0.39 4.69 11.00
CA ASP A 53 0.98 5.66 11.92
C ASP A 53 2.42 6.06 11.57
N LYS A 54 3.23 5.10 11.13
CA LYS A 54 4.65 5.32 10.77
C LYS A 54 4.84 6.01 9.42
N PHE A 55 3.93 5.79 8.46
CA PHE A 55 4.10 6.17 7.06
C PHE A 55 3.09 7.22 6.57
N LYS A 56 2.44 7.96 7.47
CA LYS A 56 1.36 8.94 7.19
C LYS A 56 1.63 9.95 6.07
N LEU A 57 2.90 10.21 5.74
CA LEU A 57 3.27 11.21 4.73
C LEU A 57 3.09 10.69 3.29
N ASN A 58 3.51 9.45 3.02
CA ASN A 58 3.46 8.85 1.68
C ASN A 58 2.30 7.86 1.54
N PHE A 59 1.86 7.26 2.65
CA PHE A 59 0.86 6.21 2.65
C PHE A 59 -0.46 6.67 3.22
N PHE A 60 -1.53 6.16 2.62
CA PHE A 60 -2.90 6.45 3.01
C PHE A 60 -3.73 5.19 3.17
N ARG A 61 -4.51 5.12 4.26
CA ARG A 61 -5.41 3.99 4.50
C ARG A 61 -6.69 4.14 3.70
N CYS A 62 -6.65 3.68 2.45
CA CYS A 62 -7.78 3.80 1.51
C CYS A 62 -8.90 2.78 1.79
N HIS A 63 -8.58 1.65 2.42
CA HIS A 63 -9.54 0.60 2.78
C HIS A 63 -9.10 -0.15 4.05
N ARG A 64 -10.01 -0.88 4.72
CA ARG A 64 -9.67 -1.66 5.93
C ARG A 64 -8.57 -2.69 5.69
N LYS A 65 -8.39 -3.15 4.45
CA LYS A 65 -7.35 -4.11 4.06
C LYS A 65 -6.16 -3.51 3.31
N PHE A 66 -6.17 -2.21 2.99
CA PHE A 66 -5.18 -1.61 2.09
C PHE A 66 -4.66 -0.28 2.60
N LEU A 67 -3.33 -0.18 2.65
CA LEU A 67 -2.56 1.04 2.86
C LEU A 67 -1.81 1.33 1.57
N VAL A 68 -2.18 2.39 0.85
CA VAL A 68 -1.68 2.69 -0.50
C VAL A 68 -0.61 3.77 -0.46
N ASN A 69 0.42 3.66 -1.29
CA ASN A 69 1.37 4.75 -1.53
C ASN A 69 0.75 5.75 -2.51
N ILE A 70 0.54 6.99 -2.08
CA ILE A 70 -0.10 8.03 -2.89
C ILE A 70 0.74 8.38 -4.12
N ASP A 71 2.06 8.36 -3.98
CA ASP A 71 3.01 8.72 -5.05
C ASP A 71 3.01 7.70 -6.22
N LYS A 72 2.42 6.53 -6.01
CA LYS A 72 2.31 5.45 -7.02
C LYS A 72 0.96 5.43 -7.72
N ILE A 73 0.02 6.30 -7.36
CA ILE A 73 -1.32 6.34 -7.95
C ILE A 73 -1.27 7.10 -9.27
N GLN A 74 -1.54 6.40 -10.37
CA GLN A 74 -1.72 7.01 -11.69
C GLN A 74 -3.12 7.60 -11.84
N GLY A 75 -4.14 6.94 -11.30
CA GLY A 75 -5.52 7.36 -11.48
C GLY A 75 -6.49 6.73 -10.50
N LEU A 76 -7.68 7.33 -10.42
CA LEU A 76 -8.78 6.84 -9.60
C LEU A 76 -10.01 6.60 -10.48
N ASN A 77 -10.49 5.36 -10.52
CA ASN A 77 -11.81 5.05 -11.06
C ASN A 77 -12.85 5.25 -9.95
N LEU A 78 -13.55 6.38 -9.98
CA LEU A 78 -14.50 6.76 -8.92
C LEU A 78 -15.83 6.00 -8.98
N SER A 79 -16.26 5.51 -10.16
CA SER A 79 -17.49 4.73 -10.29
C SER A 79 -17.32 3.34 -9.66
N GLU A 80 -16.20 2.68 -9.94
CA GLU A 80 -15.88 1.35 -9.42
C GLU A 80 -15.15 1.38 -8.07
N ARG A 81 -14.67 2.56 -7.66
CA ARG A 81 -13.85 2.81 -6.47
C ARG A 81 -12.54 2.02 -6.49
N LEU A 82 -11.82 2.13 -7.60
CA LEU A 82 -10.52 1.48 -7.83
C LEU A 82 -9.39 2.50 -7.91
N ILE A 83 -8.24 2.12 -7.39
CA ILE A 83 -6.96 2.80 -7.57
C ILE A 83 -6.21 2.12 -8.71
N VAL A 84 -5.76 2.93 -9.66
CA VAL A 84 -4.92 2.52 -10.79
C VAL A 84 -3.50 3.01 -10.51
N PHE A 85 -2.52 2.12 -10.67
CA PHE A 85 -1.11 2.39 -10.39
C PHE A 85 -0.33 2.73 -11.66
N THR A 86 0.83 3.35 -11.51
CA THR A 86 1.71 3.76 -12.61
C THR A 86 2.34 2.60 -13.39
N ASN A 87 2.19 1.36 -12.92
CA ASN A 87 2.69 0.15 -13.57
C ASN A 87 1.52 -0.79 -13.86
N ASP A 88 1.29 -1.10 -15.13
CA ASP A 88 0.18 -1.96 -15.60
C ASP A 88 0.28 -3.41 -15.12
N GLY A 89 1.46 -3.87 -14.71
CA GLY A 89 1.68 -5.18 -14.09
C GLY A 89 1.15 -5.26 -12.65
N VAL A 90 0.83 -4.13 -12.03
CA VAL A 90 0.28 -4.06 -10.68
C VAL A 90 -1.24 -3.98 -10.74
N GLY A 91 -1.89 -5.00 -10.19
CA GLY A 91 -3.35 -5.05 -10.13
C GLY A 91 -3.97 -3.87 -9.37
N THR A 92 -5.16 -3.45 -9.80
CA THR A 92 -5.93 -2.39 -9.13
C THR A 92 -6.39 -2.83 -7.75
N ILE A 93 -6.50 -1.89 -6.81
CA ILE A 93 -7.10 -2.12 -5.49
C ILE A 93 -8.34 -1.26 -5.27
N SER A 94 -9.26 -1.74 -4.43
CA SER A 94 -10.43 -0.96 -4.06
C SER A 94 -10.17 -0.01 -2.90
N PHE A 95 -10.87 1.12 -2.90
CA PHE A 95 -10.94 2.04 -1.76
C PHE A 95 -12.36 2.14 -1.21
N SER A 96 -12.46 2.48 0.08
CA SER A 96 -13.76 2.61 0.75
C SER A 96 -14.45 3.93 0.39
N ARG A 97 -15.79 3.91 0.34
CA ARG A 97 -16.61 5.12 0.10
C ARG A 97 -16.26 6.25 1.07
N TYR A 98 -16.08 5.94 2.35
CA TYR A 98 -15.75 6.93 3.38
C TYR A 98 -14.39 7.60 3.19
N LYS A 99 -13.45 6.92 2.52
CA LYS A 99 -12.11 7.45 2.24
C LYS A 99 -11.98 8.17 0.90
N GLN A 100 -13.00 8.10 0.04
CA GLN A 100 -12.96 8.65 -1.32
C GLN A 100 -12.63 10.15 -1.36
N LYS A 101 -13.31 10.97 -0.54
CA LYS A 101 -13.12 12.43 -0.53
C LYS A 101 -11.70 12.80 -0.15
N GLU A 102 -11.16 12.13 0.88
CA GLU A 102 -9.81 12.35 1.38
C GLU A 102 -8.75 11.84 0.38
N LEU A 103 -8.93 10.64 -0.16
CA LEU A 103 -8.05 10.07 -1.19
C LEU A 103 -7.95 10.97 -2.43
N ASN A 104 -9.08 11.45 -2.95
CA ASN A 104 -9.11 12.33 -4.12
C ASN A 104 -8.41 13.68 -3.81
N LYS A 105 -8.51 14.18 -2.58
CA LYS A 105 -7.79 15.39 -2.16
C LYS A 105 -6.28 15.15 -2.08
N LEU A 106 -5.86 14.01 -1.54
CA LEU A 106 -4.44 13.66 -1.42
C LEU A 106 -3.81 13.45 -2.80
N TRP A 107 -4.45 12.68 -3.66
CA TRP A 107 -3.96 12.39 -5.01
C TRP A 107 -3.76 13.64 -5.88
N ARG A 108 -4.64 14.64 -5.77
CA ARG A 108 -4.52 15.90 -6.54
C ARG A 108 -3.41 16.85 -6.05
N ARG A 109 -2.78 16.57 -4.91
CA ARG A 109 -1.77 17.46 -4.29
C ARG A 109 -0.34 17.01 -4.55
N GLY A 110 -0.15 15.75 -4.93
CA GLY A 110 1.11 15.26 -5.51
C GLY A 110 1.17 15.60 -6.99
#